data_AF-A0A2L2WUE4-F1
#
_entry.id   AF-A0A2L2WUE4-F1
#
_cell.length_a   1.000
_cell.length_b   1.000
_cell.length_c   1.000
_cell.angle_alpha   90.00
_cell.angle_beta   90.00
_cell.angle_gamma   90.00
#
_symmetry.space_group_name_H-M   'P 1'
#
loop_
_entity.id
_entity.type
_entity.pdbx_description
1 polymer ?
#
loop_
_entity_poly.entity_id
_entity_poly.type
_entity_poly.pdbx_seq_one_letter_code
_entity_poly.pdbx_strand_id
1 'polypeptide(L)'
;MGLRPVTWGVINKQTGTALFEHVVPDNLYFPVYLDENGDYHSFGEPFVVIEDKGQNNGYRLEHIKVTGTPTKARIERKFPRKPHLLQIARKIPGTYVLGADNPDFHNADTLGIIRNVPGTAWEDIELSTDRPYLYYRICGTGNPARVYLSEINFLTKRQYAYTNTMEAPQTHLLSAEENAQWVRLLDEPLEKCRWKAEYDNNPQTAPDKWPDVTLMLKEPQYVHRIRYMAKHADNAVKSGAKYEIREWADGFWKKTATNIVSSNGIIEADNLKPGQLYWLRLKGEGKEELPFFIDDKGTQHFPHLPFLEKNSFLKR
;
A
#
# COMPACT_ATOMS: atom_id res chain seq x y z
N MET A 1 -23.87 8.15 -6.27
CA MET A 1 -23.00 7.67 -5.17
C MET A 1 -21.54 7.81 -5.60
N GLY A 2 -20.69 8.42 -4.78
CA GLY A 2 -19.23 8.48 -5.00
C GLY A 2 -18.66 9.85 -5.41
N LEU A 3 -19.51 10.85 -5.64
CA LEU A 3 -19.10 12.25 -5.75
C LEU A 3 -19.56 13.04 -4.54
N ARG A 4 -18.76 14.03 -4.14
CA ARG A 4 -19.10 15.03 -3.13
C ARG A 4 -18.97 16.42 -3.77
N PRO A 5 -20.00 17.28 -3.69
CA PRO A 5 -19.86 18.67 -4.10
C PRO A 5 -18.74 19.33 -3.28
N VAL A 6 -17.77 19.93 -3.97
CA VAL A 6 -16.62 20.62 -3.35
C VAL A 6 -16.59 22.12 -3.65
N THR A 7 -17.24 22.53 -4.74
CA THR A 7 -17.40 23.93 -5.17
C THR A 7 -18.55 24.00 -6.18
N TRP A 8 -19.19 25.16 -6.34
CA TRP A 8 -20.25 25.38 -7.32
C TRP A 8 -20.18 26.80 -7.87
N GLY A 9 -20.74 26.99 -9.06
CA GLY A 9 -20.89 28.27 -9.72
C GLY A 9 -22.24 28.35 -10.42
N VAL A 10 -22.76 29.56 -10.59
CA VAL A 10 -23.99 29.79 -11.36
C VAL A 10 -23.60 30.01 -12.82
N ILE A 11 -24.25 29.28 -13.73
CA ILE A 11 -24.04 29.45 -15.16
C ILE A 11 -24.57 30.82 -15.58
N ASN A 12 -23.67 31.70 -16.05
CA ASN A 12 -24.06 32.90 -16.74
C ASN A 12 -24.46 32.54 -18.18
N LYS A 13 -25.78 32.56 -18.45
CA LYS A 13 -26.33 32.19 -19.76
C LYS A 13 -25.91 33.13 -20.90
N GLN A 14 -25.51 34.36 -20.61
CA GLN A 14 -25.09 35.34 -21.62
C GLN A 14 -23.66 35.07 -22.09
N THR A 15 -22.76 34.77 -21.15
CA THR A 15 -21.35 34.49 -21.46
C THR A 15 -21.06 33.01 -21.69
N GLY A 16 -21.97 32.11 -21.29
CA GLY A 16 -21.75 30.67 -21.34
C GLY A 16 -20.71 30.17 -20.32
N THR A 17 -20.46 30.94 -19.25
CA THR A 17 -19.40 30.64 -18.27
C THR A 17 -19.96 30.42 -16.87
N ALA A 18 -19.26 29.64 -16.05
CA ALA A 18 -19.48 29.54 -14.61
C ALA A 18 -18.17 29.87 -13.87
N LEU A 19 -18.26 30.65 -12.80
CA LEU A 19 -17.13 30.97 -11.93
C LEU A 19 -17.16 30.06 -10.70
N PHE A 20 -16.02 29.44 -10.40
CA PHE A 20 -15.80 28.65 -9.20
C PHE A 20 -14.73 29.36 -8.35
N GLU A 21 -15.11 29.91 -7.21
CA GLU A 21 -14.21 30.73 -6.37
C GLU A 21 -13.23 29.89 -5.55
N HIS A 22 -13.59 28.65 -5.26
CA HIS A 22 -12.81 27.75 -4.41
C HIS A 22 -12.40 26.50 -5.21
N VAL A 23 -11.23 26.59 -5.84
CA VAL A 23 -10.61 25.50 -6.61
C VAL A 23 -9.23 25.20 -6.04
N VAL A 24 -8.96 23.93 -5.81
CA VAL A 24 -7.71 23.42 -5.26
C VAL A 24 -6.91 22.80 -6.40
N PRO A 25 -5.69 23.30 -6.69
CA PRO A 25 -4.82 22.72 -7.69
C PRO A 25 -4.44 21.26 -7.39
N ASP A 26 -4.00 20.56 -8.42
CA ASP A 26 -3.58 19.16 -8.48
C ASP A 26 -4.66 18.15 -8.06
N ASN A 27 -5.93 18.55 -8.17
CA ASN A 27 -7.07 17.72 -7.78
C ASN A 27 -7.98 17.40 -8.98
N LEU A 28 -8.63 16.23 -8.93
CA LEU A 28 -9.54 15.75 -9.97
C LEU A 28 -10.96 16.29 -9.74
N TYR A 29 -11.50 16.97 -10.74
CA TYR A 29 -12.84 17.54 -10.74
C TYR A 29 -13.75 16.81 -11.72
N PHE A 30 -15.00 16.64 -11.30
CA PHE A 30 -16.08 16.06 -12.09
C PHE A 30 -17.12 17.15 -12.32
N PRO A 31 -17.18 17.76 -13.53
CA PRO A 31 -18.17 18.79 -13.81
C PRO A 31 -19.56 18.17 -13.86
N VAL A 32 -20.43 18.60 -12.94
CA VAL A 32 -21.82 18.17 -12.84
C VAL A 32 -22.71 19.39 -12.65
N TYR A 33 -23.90 19.37 -13.22
CA TYR A 33 -24.96 20.32 -12.88
C TYR A 33 -26.08 19.61 -12.13
N LEU A 34 -26.78 20.37 -11.32
CA LEU A 34 -28.01 19.94 -10.64
C LEU A 34 -29.17 20.55 -11.41
N ASP A 35 -30.16 19.74 -11.75
CA ASP A 35 -31.43 20.26 -12.29
C ASP A 35 -32.35 20.77 -11.17
N GLU A 36 -33.53 21.24 -11.56
CA GLU A 36 -34.54 21.78 -10.64
C GLU A 36 -35.05 20.76 -9.61
N ASN A 37 -34.93 19.46 -9.90
CA ASN A 37 -35.29 18.37 -9.01
C ASN A 37 -34.15 17.95 -8.07
N GLY A 38 -32.95 18.53 -8.26
CA GLY A 38 -31.74 18.16 -7.54
C GLY A 38 -31.06 16.90 -8.09
N ASP A 39 -31.43 16.45 -9.29
CA ASP A 39 -30.77 15.33 -9.94
C ASP A 39 -29.43 15.76 -10.55
N TYR A 40 -28.43 14.89 -10.44
CA TYR A 40 -27.08 15.14 -10.95
C TYR A 40 -26.99 14.76 -12.43
N HIS A 41 -26.46 15.67 -13.24
CA HIS A 41 -26.21 15.46 -14.65
C HIS A 41 -24.75 15.75 -15.00
N SER A 42 -24.18 14.94 -15.88
CA SER A 42 -22.83 15.18 -16.41
C SER A 42 -22.80 16.50 -17.17
N PHE A 43 -21.84 17.38 -16.87
CA PHE A 43 -21.64 18.65 -17.59
C PHE A 43 -20.34 18.69 -18.40
N GLY A 44 -19.58 17.59 -18.44
CA GLY A 44 -18.36 17.50 -19.25
C GLY A 44 -17.43 16.37 -18.83
N GLU A 45 -16.25 16.35 -19.45
CA GLU A 45 -15.18 15.41 -19.10
C GLU A 45 -14.53 15.79 -17.77
N PRO A 46 -14.16 14.80 -16.92
CA PRO A 46 -13.35 15.07 -15.74
C PRO A 46 -12.01 15.70 -16.10
N PHE A 47 -11.54 16.59 -15.24
CA PHE A 47 -10.29 17.32 -15.47
C PHE A 47 -9.52 17.55 -14.17
N VAL A 48 -8.21 17.71 -14.30
CA VAL A 48 -7.32 18.14 -13.21
C VAL A 48 -6.96 19.60 -13.43
N VAL A 49 -7.03 20.40 -12.36
CA VAL A 49 -6.53 21.78 -12.38
C VAL A 49 -5.07 21.74 -11.95
N ILE A 50 -4.13 22.02 -12.85
CA ILE A 50 -2.69 21.89 -12.59
C ILE A 50 -2.08 23.27 -12.42
N GLU A 51 -1.26 23.44 -11.38
CA GLU A 51 -0.42 24.63 -11.23
C GLU A 51 0.69 24.62 -12.30
N ASP A 52 0.69 25.65 -13.15
CA ASP A 52 1.61 25.83 -14.25
C ASP A 52 2.17 27.25 -14.25
N LYS A 53 3.37 27.41 -13.66
CA LYS A 53 4.07 28.70 -13.54
C LYS A 53 4.52 29.29 -14.89
N GLY A 54 4.41 28.53 -15.98
CA GLY A 54 4.68 29.01 -17.34
C GLY A 54 3.48 29.69 -18.01
N GLN A 55 2.28 29.60 -17.44
CA GLN A 55 1.06 30.23 -17.95
C GLN A 55 0.81 31.60 -17.28
N ASN A 56 0.21 32.54 -18.02
CA ASN A 56 -0.10 33.89 -17.52
C ASN A 56 -0.97 33.88 -16.24
N ASN A 57 -1.83 32.87 -16.09
CA ASN A 57 -2.72 32.74 -14.93
C ASN A 57 -2.19 31.73 -13.89
N GLY A 58 -1.02 31.14 -14.11
CA GLY A 58 -0.41 30.17 -13.19
C GLY A 58 -1.07 28.79 -13.15
N TYR A 59 -2.08 28.52 -13.98
CA TYR A 59 -2.84 27.26 -13.98
C TYR A 59 -3.24 26.81 -15.38
N ARG A 60 -3.40 25.50 -15.57
CA ARG A 60 -3.99 24.87 -16.77
C ARG A 60 -4.96 23.76 -16.40
N LEU A 61 -5.88 23.44 -17.31
CA LEU A 61 -6.75 22.27 -17.19
C LEU A 61 -6.16 21.10 -17.97
N GLU A 62 -6.19 19.91 -17.37
CA GLU A 62 -5.83 18.66 -18.03
C GLU A 62 -7.03 17.72 -18.00
N HIS A 63 -7.59 17.43 -19.17
CA HIS A 63 -8.74 16.53 -19.29
C HIS A 63 -8.28 15.07 -19.30
N ILE A 64 -8.96 14.24 -18.52
CA ILE A 64 -8.70 12.79 -18.52
C ILE A 64 -9.49 12.16 -19.66
N LYS A 65 -8.78 11.73 -20.70
CA LYS A 65 -9.35 11.19 -21.94
C LYS A 65 -8.92 9.76 -22.17
N VAL A 66 -9.78 8.99 -22.80
CA VAL A 66 -9.42 7.65 -23.30
C VAL A 66 -8.38 7.81 -24.41
N THR A 67 -7.23 7.17 -24.24
CA THR A 67 -6.06 7.35 -25.13
C THR A 67 -5.70 6.11 -25.95
N GLY A 68 -6.26 4.94 -25.63
CA GLY A 68 -5.86 3.68 -26.26
C GLY A 68 -6.97 2.64 -26.33
N THR A 69 -6.63 1.49 -26.94
CA THR A 69 -7.52 0.32 -27.02
C THR A 69 -7.52 -0.47 -25.71
N PRO A 70 -8.59 -1.26 -25.43
CA PRO A 70 -8.63 -2.11 -24.25
C PRO A 70 -7.37 -2.99 -24.12
N THR A 71 -6.80 -3.03 -22.92
CA THR A 71 -5.61 -3.79 -22.56
C THR A 71 -5.76 -4.44 -21.19
N LYS A 72 -4.85 -5.36 -20.87
CA LYS A 72 -4.76 -5.97 -19.56
C LYS A 72 -4.05 -5.01 -18.60
N ALA A 73 -4.56 -4.91 -17.38
CA ALA A 73 -4.00 -4.06 -16.35
C ALA A 73 -3.67 -4.85 -15.09
N ARG A 74 -2.59 -4.43 -14.44
CA ARG A 74 -2.13 -4.96 -13.16
C ARG A 74 -2.42 -3.95 -12.07
N ILE A 75 -3.45 -4.22 -11.26
CA ILE A 75 -3.94 -3.32 -10.23
C ILE A 75 -3.47 -3.81 -8.86
N GLU A 76 -2.70 -2.99 -8.16
CA GLU A 76 -2.12 -3.36 -6.86
C GLU A 76 -2.77 -2.63 -5.69
N ARG A 77 -3.46 -1.52 -5.93
CA ARG A 77 -3.90 -0.63 -4.84
C ARG A 77 -5.24 0.05 -5.15
N LYS A 78 -5.94 0.40 -4.07
CA LYS A 78 -7.18 1.21 -4.13
C LYS A 78 -6.90 2.70 -3.95
N PHE A 79 -5.74 3.01 -3.39
CA PHE A 79 -5.27 4.36 -3.07
C PHE A 79 -3.74 4.37 -3.22
N PRO A 80 -3.12 5.45 -3.75
CA PRO A 80 -1.69 5.51 -3.99
C PRO A 80 -0.89 5.31 -2.70
N ARG A 81 0.35 4.83 -2.79
CA ARG A 81 1.21 4.73 -1.59
C ARG A 81 1.40 6.13 -1.00
N LYS A 82 0.97 6.34 0.25
CA LYS A 82 1.05 7.65 0.91
C LYS A 82 2.52 8.11 0.93
N PRO A 83 2.86 9.30 0.40
CA PRO A 83 4.26 9.71 0.26
C PRO A 83 5.05 9.71 1.57
N HIS A 84 4.45 10.15 2.68
CA HIS A 84 5.12 10.12 3.99
C HIS A 84 5.45 8.68 4.46
N LEU A 85 4.61 7.68 4.15
CA LEU A 85 4.88 6.27 4.46
C LEU A 85 5.94 5.68 3.53
N LEU A 86 5.99 6.11 2.27
CA LEU A 86 7.10 5.77 1.37
C LEU A 86 8.43 6.34 1.91
N GLN A 87 8.43 7.56 2.44
CA GLN A 87 9.62 8.12 3.10
C GLN A 87 10.03 7.35 4.36
N ILE A 88 9.07 6.82 5.12
CA ILE A 88 9.36 5.91 6.24
C ILE A 88 9.99 4.61 5.72
N ALA A 89 9.41 3.98 4.71
CA ALA A 89 9.94 2.74 4.14
C ALA A 89 11.34 2.91 3.55
N ARG A 90 11.67 4.09 3.00
CA ARG A 90 13.03 4.45 2.53
C ARG A 90 14.08 4.44 3.63
N LYS A 91 13.69 4.44 4.91
CA LYS A 91 14.61 4.31 6.05
C LYS A 91 14.93 2.86 6.38
N ILE A 92 14.12 1.89 5.94
CA ILE A 92 14.29 0.47 6.29
C ILE A 92 15.62 -0.12 5.79
N PRO A 93 16.12 0.18 4.58
CA PRO A 93 17.42 -0.31 4.12
C PRO A 93 18.53 -0.07 5.13
N GLY A 94 19.27 -1.13 5.45
CA GLY A 94 20.27 -1.17 6.52
C GLY A 94 19.78 -1.82 7.81
N THR A 95 18.47 -2.11 7.94
CA THR A 95 17.96 -2.93 9.06
C THR A 95 18.60 -4.31 8.97
N TYR A 96 19.16 -4.79 10.07
CA TYR A 96 19.97 -6.02 10.08
C TYR A 96 19.53 -6.98 11.18
N VAL A 97 19.96 -8.23 11.07
CA VAL A 97 19.59 -9.31 11.99
C VAL A 97 20.84 -9.87 12.65
N LEU A 98 20.80 -9.95 13.98
CA LEU A 98 21.84 -10.57 14.79
C LEU A 98 21.38 -11.92 15.32
N GLY A 99 22.30 -12.87 15.43
CA GLY A 99 22.16 -14.13 16.18
C GLY A 99 23.14 -14.18 17.36
N ALA A 100 22.69 -14.58 18.53
CA ALA A 100 23.55 -14.70 19.72
C ALA A 100 23.08 -15.79 20.69
N ASP A 101 23.98 -16.21 21.58
CA ASP A 101 23.67 -17.15 22.68
C ASP A 101 23.54 -16.45 24.05
N ASN A 102 23.61 -15.12 24.06
CA ASN A 102 23.45 -14.30 25.26
C ASN A 102 22.53 -13.09 24.99
N PRO A 103 21.76 -12.65 26.00
CA PRO A 103 20.74 -11.60 25.83
C PRO A 103 21.31 -10.21 25.52
N ASP A 104 22.59 -9.99 25.82
CA ASP A 104 23.30 -8.73 25.57
C ASP A 104 23.93 -8.67 24.17
N PHE A 105 23.81 -9.75 23.38
CA PHE A 105 24.36 -9.87 22.02
C PHE A 105 25.87 -9.63 21.94
N HIS A 106 26.60 -9.98 23.00
CA HIS A 106 28.06 -10.01 22.98
C HIS A 106 28.55 -11.09 22.00
N ASN A 107 29.50 -10.75 21.13
CA ASN A 107 30.00 -11.62 20.04
C ASN A 107 28.87 -12.19 19.14
N ALA A 108 27.85 -11.39 18.86
CA ALA A 108 26.76 -11.78 17.97
C ALA A 108 27.21 -11.86 16.50
N ASP A 109 26.62 -12.80 15.78
CA ASP A 109 26.80 -12.97 14.34
C ASP A 109 25.79 -12.11 13.58
N THR A 110 26.23 -11.36 12.57
CA THR A 110 25.32 -10.63 11.67
C THR A 110 24.84 -11.58 10.58
N LEU A 111 23.55 -11.90 10.60
CA LEU A 111 22.98 -12.96 9.78
C LEU A 111 22.35 -12.45 8.48
N GLY A 112 21.91 -11.19 8.43
CA GLY A 112 21.24 -10.66 7.26
C GLY A 112 20.97 -9.16 7.34
N ILE A 113 20.71 -8.54 6.18
CA ILE A 113 20.46 -7.10 6.05
C ILE A 113 19.37 -6.89 4.99
N ILE A 114 18.37 -6.06 5.32
CA ILE A 114 17.41 -5.56 4.34
C ILE A 114 18.11 -4.48 3.51
N ARG A 115 18.28 -4.72 2.20
CA ARG A 115 19.04 -3.84 1.31
C ARG A 115 18.17 -2.89 0.48
N ASN A 116 16.94 -3.30 0.19
CA ASN A 116 16.05 -2.59 -0.72
C ASN A 116 14.91 -1.92 0.05
N VAL A 117 14.38 -0.84 -0.50
CA VAL A 117 13.18 -0.18 0.03
C VAL A 117 12.00 -1.13 -0.15
N PRO A 118 11.36 -1.60 0.95
CA PRO A 118 10.27 -2.53 0.80
C PRO A 118 9.05 -1.90 0.14
N GLY A 119 8.29 -2.72 -0.56
CA GLY A 119 6.92 -2.48 -0.99
C GLY A 119 5.94 -2.49 0.19
N THR A 120 4.75 -3.05 -0.02
CA THR A 120 3.70 -3.16 1.00
C THR A 120 3.10 -4.56 1.06
N ALA A 121 3.79 -5.55 0.49
CA ALA A 121 3.42 -6.95 0.59
C ALA A 121 4.36 -7.63 1.59
N TRP A 122 4.12 -8.91 1.86
CA TRP A 122 5.09 -9.75 2.57
C TRP A 122 6.37 -9.89 1.74
N GLU A 123 7.50 -9.58 2.34
CA GLU A 123 8.83 -9.70 1.76
C GLU A 123 9.72 -10.53 2.68
N ASP A 124 10.78 -11.10 2.12
CA ASP A 124 11.70 -11.96 2.82
C ASP A 124 13.14 -11.45 2.69
N ILE A 125 13.92 -11.61 3.75
CA ILE A 125 15.38 -11.71 3.65
C ILE A 125 15.83 -13.09 4.11
N GLU A 126 16.72 -13.71 3.35
CA GLU A 126 17.42 -14.91 3.77
C GLU A 126 18.55 -14.57 4.73
N LEU A 127 18.74 -15.43 5.73
CA LEU A 127 19.77 -15.31 6.74
C LEU A 127 20.89 -16.31 6.46
N SER A 128 22.14 -15.86 6.59
CA SER A 128 23.34 -16.70 6.55
C SER A 128 23.53 -17.39 7.90
N THR A 129 22.61 -18.31 8.22
CA THR A 129 22.55 -19.00 9.51
C THR A 129 23.24 -20.37 9.42
N ASP A 130 24.49 -20.44 9.88
CA ASP A 130 25.29 -21.68 9.85
C ASP A 130 25.15 -22.54 11.12
N ARG A 131 24.56 -21.99 12.18
CA ARG A 131 24.33 -22.65 13.48
C ARG A 131 23.04 -22.14 14.12
N PRO A 132 22.45 -22.87 15.10
CA PRO A 132 21.31 -22.36 15.85
C PRO A 132 21.76 -21.35 16.92
N TYR A 133 20.84 -20.46 17.32
CA TYR A 133 21.06 -19.42 18.34
C TYR A 133 19.90 -19.39 19.33
N LEU A 134 20.15 -18.89 20.55
CA LEU A 134 19.11 -18.62 21.54
C LEU A 134 18.36 -17.31 21.26
N TYR A 135 19.04 -16.32 20.71
CA TYR A 135 18.51 -14.97 20.51
C TYR A 135 18.67 -14.53 19.07
N TYR A 136 17.59 -14.01 18.49
CA TYR A 136 17.62 -13.33 17.20
C TYR A 136 17.08 -11.92 17.36
N ARG A 137 17.84 -10.90 16.95
CA ARG A 137 17.43 -9.49 17.07
C ARG A 137 17.46 -8.79 15.74
N ILE A 138 16.33 -8.20 15.36
CA ILE A 138 16.24 -7.26 14.25
C ILE A 138 16.58 -5.88 14.79
N CYS A 139 17.63 -5.27 14.26
CA CYS A 139 18.10 -3.94 14.61
C CYS A 139 17.72 -2.95 13.51
N GLY A 140 16.99 -1.92 13.89
CA GLY A 140 16.56 -0.84 13.01
C GLY A 140 17.69 0.12 12.62
N THR A 141 17.32 1.17 11.91
CA THR A 141 18.26 2.13 11.29
C THR A 141 18.01 3.56 11.76
N GLY A 142 18.96 4.44 11.45
CA GLY A 142 18.90 5.87 11.77
C GLY A 142 19.47 6.20 13.16
N ASN A 143 19.39 7.48 13.52
CA ASN A 143 19.81 7.98 14.83
C ASN A 143 18.71 8.88 15.41
N PRO A 144 18.00 8.46 16.48
CA PRO A 144 18.09 7.14 17.13
C PRO A 144 17.60 6.02 16.19
N ALA A 145 18.13 4.81 16.39
CA ALA A 145 17.74 3.64 15.61
C ALA A 145 16.25 3.31 15.83
N ARG A 146 15.56 2.93 14.75
CA ARG A 146 14.11 2.63 14.75
C ARG A 146 13.76 1.48 13.82
N VAL A 147 12.87 0.60 14.28
CA VAL A 147 12.27 -0.47 13.46
C VAL A 147 10.96 0.01 12.85
N TYR A 148 10.90 0.02 11.51
CA TYR A 148 9.75 0.46 10.71
C TYR A 148 9.02 -0.70 10.00
N LEU A 149 9.19 -1.92 10.53
CA LEU A 149 8.51 -3.13 10.06
C LEU A 149 7.21 -3.28 10.86
N SER A 150 6.08 -3.33 10.16
CA SER A 150 4.75 -3.51 10.78
C SER A 150 4.48 -4.95 11.16
N GLU A 151 5.10 -5.89 10.45
CA GLU A 151 4.99 -7.30 10.78
C GLU A 151 6.36 -7.95 10.66
N ILE A 152 6.66 -8.85 11.59
CA ILE A 152 7.92 -9.60 11.65
C ILE A 152 7.63 -11.07 11.93
N ASN A 153 8.24 -11.96 11.17
CA ASN A 153 8.19 -13.40 11.40
C ASN A 153 9.59 -13.99 11.26
N PHE A 154 10.09 -14.59 12.34
CA PHE A 154 11.30 -15.40 12.33
C PHE A 154 10.94 -16.78 11.80
N LEU A 155 11.42 -17.12 10.60
CA LEU A 155 11.04 -18.35 9.91
C LEU A 155 12.13 -19.41 10.00
N THR A 156 11.67 -20.63 10.25
CA THR A 156 12.48 -21.84 10.25
C THR A 156 11.91 -22.86 9.28
N LYS A 157 12.72 -23.85 8.91
CA LYS A 157 12.26 -24.92 8.03
C LYS A 157 11.36 -25.89 8.82
N ARG A 158 10.19 -26.19 8.27
CA ARG A 158 9.22 -27.13 8.85
C ARG A 158 9.84 -28.49 9.19
N GLN A 159 10.82 -28.94 8.41
CA GLN A 159 11.51 -30.22 8.62
C GLN A 159 12.23 -30.34 9.98
N TYR A 160 12.56 -29.23 10.65
CA TYR A 160 13.15 -29.29 12.00
C TYR A 160 12.14 -29.74 13.06
N ALA A 161 10.84 -29.69 12.76
CA ALA A 161 9.76 -30.16 13.64
C ALA A 161 9.80 -29.55 15.07
N TYR A 162 10.27 -28.31 15.19
CA TYR A 162 10.24 -27.59 16.47
C TYR A 162 8.81 -27.40 16.98
N THR A 163 8.61 -27.62 18.28
CA THR A 163 7.28 -27.63 18.91
C THR A 163 6.70 -26.24 19.14
N ASN A 164 7.53 -25.19 19.11
CA ASN A 164 7.16 -23.78 19.32
C ASN A 164 6.97 -23.06 17.97
N THR A 165 6.21 -23.67 17.07
CA THR A 165 5.99 -23.11 15.72
C THR A 165 4.52 -22.92 15.41
N MET A 166 4.24 -22.04 14.44
CA MET A 166 2.91 -21.88 13.84
C MET A 166 3.03 -21.63 12.33
N GLU A 167 1.90 -21.70 11.61
CA GLU A 167 1.87 -21.40 10.18
C GLU A 167 2.36 -19.96 9.90
N ALA A 168 3.25 -19.83 8.92
CA ALA A 168 3.75 -18.54 8.48
C ALA A 168 2.78 -17.91 7.44
N PRO A 169 2.62 -16.58 7.42
CA PRO A 169 1.86 -15.92 6.35
C PRO A 169 2.56 -16.15 5.00
N GLN A 170 1.80 -16.35 3.92
CA GLN A 170 2.37 -16.58 2.60
C GLN A 170 2.85 -15.28 1.95
N THR A 171 3.94 -15.36 1.19
CA THR A 171 4.35 -14.29 0.26
C THR A 171 4.20 -14.75 -1.19
N HIS A 172 3.81 -13.81 -2.06
CA HIS A 172 3.76 -14.00 -3.50
C HIS A 172 5.13 -14.09 -4.18
N LEU A 173 6.21 -13.77 -3.46
CA LEU A 173 7.58 -13.87 -3.98
C LEU A 173 8.09 -15.31 -4.10
N LEU A 174 7.35 -16.26 -3.54
CA LEU A 174 7.68 -17.68 -3.55
C LEU A 174 6.51 -18.50 -4.08
N SER A 175 6.80 -19.70 -4.57
CA SER A 175 5.74 -20.65 -4.93
C SER A 175 4.95 -21.12 -3.68
N ALA A 176 3.81 -21.79 -3.89
CA ALA A 176 3.05 -22.38 -2.80
C ALA A 176 3.85 -23.48 -2.08
N GLU A 177 4.59 -24.29 -2.85
CA GLU A 177 5.46 -25.37 -2.37
C GLU A 177 6.62 -24.82 -1.55
N GLU A 178 7.24 -23.72 -2.00
CA GLU A 178 8.29 -23.02 -1.25
C GLU A 178 7.75 -22.39 0.03
N ASN A 179 6.59 -21.72 -0.02
CA ASN A 179 5.94 -21.19 1.18
C ASN A 179 5.66 -22.29 2.22
N ALA A 180 5.22 -23.48 1.79
CA ALA A 180 4.87 -24.59 2.68
C ALA A 180 6.06 -25.14 3.49
N GLN A 181 7.30 -24.89 3.05
CA GLN A 181 8.51 -25.30 3.77
C GLN A 181 8.79 -24.48 5.02
N TRP A 182 8.16 -23.31 5.17
CA TRP A 182 8.46 -22.36 6.24
C TRP A 182 7.37 -22.38 7.32
N VAL A 183 7.80 -22.34 8.58
CA VAL A 183 6.94 -22.10 9.74
C VAL A 183 7.51 -20.96 10.57
N ARG A 184 6.64 -20.21 11.24
CA ARG A 184 7.01 -19.12 12.13
C ARG A 184 7.42 -19.72 13.47
N LEU A 185 8.60 -19.35 13.96
CA LEU A 185 9.09 -19.68 15.29
C LEU A 185 8.55 -18.67 16.32
N LEU A 186 8.23 -19.16 17.52
CA LEU A 186 7.65 -18.39 18.60
C LEU A 186 8.46 -18.56 19.89
N ASP A 187 8.76 -17.47 20.58
CA ASP A 187 9.27 -17.49 21.96
C ASP A 187 8.13 -17.51 22.99
N GLU A 188 7.01 -16.87 22.68
CA GLU A 188 5.75 -16.92 23.42
C GLU A 188 4.55 -17.14 22.47
N PRO A 189 3.42 -17.68 22.97
CA PRO A 189 2.19 -17.75 22.19
C PRO A 189 1.80 -16.38 21.63
N LEU A 190 1.38 -16.36 20.35
CA LEU A 190 1.12 -15.13 19.62
C LEU A 190 0.06 -14.26 20.30
N GLU A 191 -0.93 -14.88 20.94
CA GLU A 191 -2.01 -14.23 21.69
C GLU A 191 -1.48 -13.32 22.81
N LYS A 192 -0.37 -13.72 23.45
CA LYS A 192 0.27 -12.91 24.51
C LYS A 192 1.09 -11.75 23.96
N CYS A 193 1.40 -11.76 22.67
CA CYS A 193 2.27 -10.79 22.02
C CYS A 193 1.52 -9.83 21.08
N ARG A 194 0.22 -10.01 20.86
CA ARG A 194 -0.61 -9.17 19.97
C ARG A 194 -0.64 -7.68 20.32
N TRP A 195 -0.22 -7.30 21.52
CA TRP A 195 -0.09 -5.89 21.91
C TRP A 195 1.16 -5.22 21.32
N LYS A 196 2.13 -6.00 20.84
CA LYS A 196 3.33 -5.52 20.17
C LYS A 196 3.00 -5.24 18.71
N ALA A 197 3.38 -4.06 18.23
CA ALA A 197 3.00 -3.58 16.91
C ALA A 197 3.50 -4.48 15.78
N GLU A 198 4.65 -5.12 15.93
CA GLU A 198 5.21 -6.05 14.95
C GLU A 198 4.47 -7.39 14.84
N TYR A 199 3.46 -7.63 15.70
CA TYR A 199 2.70 -8.88 15.81
C TYR A 199 1.19 -8.66 15.94
N ASP A 200 0.66 -7.47 15.69
CA ASP A 200 -0.75 -7.12 15.95
C ASP A 200 -1.69 -7.36 14.74
N ASN A 201 -1.17 -7.89 13.62
CA ASN A 201 -1.85 -8.02 12.32
C ASN A 201 -2.29 -6.68 11.70
N ASN A 202 -1.72 -5.56 12.12
CA ASN A 202 -2.07 -4.25 11.62
C ASN A 202 -0.90 -3.62 10.84
N PRO A 203 -0.91 -3.62 9.51
CA PRO A 203 0.18 -3.05 8.73
C PRO A 203 0.35 -1.52 8.92
N GLN A 204 -0.59 -0.86 9.60
CA GLN A 204 -0.55 0.57 9.89
C GLN A 204 0.23 0.92 11.17
N THR A 205 0.60 -0.07 11.98
CA THR A 205 1.43 0.09 13.19
C THR A 205 2.83 -0.47 12.91
N ALA A 206 3.79 -0.08 13.74
CA ALA A 206 5.13 -0.64 13.78
C ALA A 206 5.77 -0.22 15.12
N PRO A 207 6.86 -0.87 15.57
CA PRO A 207 7.52 -0.52 16.81
C PRO A 207 7.89 0.96 16.89
N ASP A 208 8.34 1.56 15.77
CA ASP A 208 8.57 2.99 15.41
C ASP A 208 9.41 3.85 16.36
N LYS A 209 9.32 3.61 17.66
CA LYS A 209 10.03 4.21 18.79
C LYS A 209 11.12 3.29 19.33
N TRP A 210 11.09 2.01 18.97
CA TRP A 210 12.02 1.00 19.47
C TRP A 210 13.15 0.74 18.46
N PRO A 211 14.39 0.58 18.94
CA PRO A 211 15.55 0.35 18.08
C PRO A 211 15.63 -1.07 17.56
N ASP A 212 14.96 -2.02 18.21
CA ASP A 212 15.04 -3.43 17.86
C ASP A 212 13.80 -4.25 18.26
N VAL A 213 13.71 -5.46 17.71
CA VAL A 213 12.75 -6.51 18.06
C VAL A 213 13.53 -7.81 18.24
N THR A 214 13.33 -8.50 19.36
CA THR A 214 14.09 -9.70 19.72
C THR A 214 13.17 -10.92 19.89
N LEU A 215 13.55 -12.04 19.28
CA LEU A 215 13.06 -13.40 19.56
C LEU A 215 13.97 -14.05 20.61
N MET A 216 13.39 -14.55 21.72
CA MET A 216 14.13 -15.12 22.85
C MET A 216 13.75 -16.58 23.10
N LEU A 217 14.54 -17.51 22.58
CA LEU A 217 14.24 -18.94 22.61
C LEU A 217 14.74 -19.62 23.88
N LYS A 218 14.08 -20.73 24.25
CA LYS A 218 14.46 -21.54 25.43
C LYS A 218 15.63 -22.48 25.16
N GLU A 219 15.85 -22.81 23.89
CA GLU A 219 16.94 -23.65 23.40
C GLU A 219 17.42 -23.10 22.05
N PRO A 220 18.68 -23.33 21.64
CA PRO A 220 19.15 -22.87 20.34
C PRO A 220 18.35 -23.50 19.20
N GLN A 221 17.76 -22.68 18.34
CA GLN A 221 17.04 -23.15 17.15
C GLN A 221 17.46 -22.37 15.90
N TYR A 222 17.32 -22.97 14.73
CA TYR A 222 17.63 -22.30 13.46
C TYR A 222 16.53 -21.33 13.05
N VAL A 223 16.91 -20.10 12.70
CA VAL A 223 16.09 -19.17 11.91
C VAL A 223 16.85 -18.89 10.62
N HIS A 224 16.22 -19.17 9.48
CA HIS A 224 16.84 -19.07 8.16
C HIS A 224 16.35 -17.86 7.37
N ARG A 225 15.27 -17.22 7.82
CA ARG A 225 14.62 -16.16 7.07
C ARG A 225 13.82 -15.25 7.99
N ILE A 226 13.82 -13.96 7.68
CA ILE A 226 12.85 -13.02 8.23
C ILE A 226 11.82 -12.73 7.16
N ARG A 227 10.55 -12.99 7.46
CA ARG A 227 9.41 -12.55 6.66
C ARG A 227 8.76 -11.35 7.30
N TYR A 228 8.75 -10.22 6.59
CA TYR A 228 8.35 -8.94 7.13
C TYR A 228 7.42 -8.17 6.20
N MET A 229 6.80 -7.14 6.75
CA MET A 229 6.06 -6.14 6.00
C MET A 229 6.48 -4.75 6.49
N ALA A 230 6.69 -3.80 5.59
CA ALA A 230 6.93 -2.42 5.97
C ALA A 230 5.62 -1.74 6.37
N LYS A 231 5.68 -0.82 7.33
CA LYS A 231 4.52 0.00 7.72
C LYS A 231 3.87 0.68 6.52
N HIS A 232 2.57 0.50 6.35
CA HIS A 232 1.80 1.11 5.26
C HIS A 232 0.34 1.38 5.63
N ALA A 233 -0.36 2.21 4.85
CA ALA A 233 -1.73 2.66 5.12
C ALA A 233 -2.82 1.61 4.80
N ASP A 234 -2.48 0.33 4.70
CA ASP A 234 -3.42 -0.74 4.32
C ASP A 234 -4.23 -0.52 3.02
N ASN A 235 -3.65 0.23 2.07
CA ASN A 235 -4.30 0.66 0.84
C ASN A 235 -4.01 -0.23 -0.39
N ALA A 236 -3.18 -1.26 -0.21
CA ALA A 236 -2.94 -2.28 -1.24
C ALA A 236 -4.15 -3.22 -1.35
N VAL A 237 -4.26 -3.94 -2.47
CA VAL A 237 -5.24 -5.01 -2.59
C VAL A 237 -4.81 -6.19 -1.71
N LYS A 238 -5.79 -6.86 -1.11
CA LYS A 238 -5.59 -7.95 -0.14
C LYS A 238 -5.94 -9.26 -0.81
N SER A 239 -5.01 -10.21 -0.79
CA SER A 239 -5.25 -11.56 -1.30
C SER A 239 -6.52 -12.17 -0.68
N GLY A 240 -7.37 -12.78 -1.50
CA GLY A 240 -8.65 -13.37 -1.08
C GLY A 240 -9.80 -12.36 -0.91
N ALA A 241 -9.52 -11.06 -0.86
CA ALA A 241 -10.56 -10.04 -0.80
C ALA A 241 -11.23 -9.84 -2.17
N LYS A 242 -12.51 -9.44 -2.13
CA LYS A 242 -13.36 -9.26 -3.32
C LYS A 242 -13.54 -7.80 -3.67
N TYR A 243 -13.32 -7.48 -4.93
CA TYR A 243 -13.35 -6.12 -5.45
C TYR A 243 -14.42 -5.93 -6.53
N GLU A 244 -14.72 -4.67 -6.81
CA GLU A 244 -15.54 -4.20 -7.91
C GLU A 244 -14.77 -3.08 -8.63
N ILE A 245 -14.66 -3.17 -9.95
CA ILE A 245 -14.15 -2.08 -10.79
C ILE A 245 -15.36 -1.32 -11.34
N ARG A 246 -15.29 0.00 -11.21
CA ARG A 246 -16.24 0.92 -11.82
C ARG A 246 -15.54 1.81 -12.81
N GLU A 247 -16.18 2.14 -13.92
CA GLU A 247 -15.73 3.15 -14.86
C GLU A 247 -16.57 4.43 -14.71
N TRP A 248 -15.95 5.59 -14.93
CA TRP A 248 -16.68 6.84 -15.04
C TRP A 248 -17.25 6.99 -16.45
N ALA A 249 -18.58 6.94 -16.57
CA ALA A 249 -19.27 7.10 -17.86
C ALA A 249 -20.63 7.77 -17.65
N ASP A 250 -20.99 8.69 -18.55
CA ASP A 250 -22.25 9.42 -18.57
C ASP A 250 -22.59 10.12 -17.24
N GLY A 251 -21.57 10.63 -16.53
CA GLY A 251 -21.77 11.33 -15.25
C GLY A 251 -21.92 10.42 -14.04
N PHE A 252 -21.70 9.10 -14.19
CA PHE A 252 -21.84 8.15 -13.09
C PHE A 252 -20.74 7.09 -13.07
N TRP A 253 -20.48 6.54 -11.89
CA TRP A 253 -19.64 5.35 -11.72
C TRP A 253 -20.41 4.08 -12.08
N LYS A 254 -20.22 3.57 -13.30
CA LYS A 254 -20.85 2.34 -13.79
C LYS A 254 -20.00 1.13 -13.45
N LYS A 255 -20.63 0.04 -13.03
CA LYS A 255 -19.91 -1.21 -12.70
C LYS A 255 -19.50 -1.90 -14.00
N THR A 256 -18.23 -2.28 -14.10
CA THR A 256 -17.70 -3.01 -15.28
C THR A 256 -17.28 -4.43 -14.93
N ALA A 257 -16.75 -4.64 -13.73
CA ALA A 257 -16.38 -5.95 -13.24
C ALA A 257 -16.71 -6.08 -11.75
N THR A 258 -17.22 -7.24 -11.34
CA THR A 258 -17.66 -7.49 -9.96
C THR A 258 -17.10 -8.81 -9.44
N ASN A 259 -16.91 -8.90 -8.11
CA ASN A 259 -16.39 -10.10 -7.44
C ASN A 259 -15.00 -10.53 -7.91
N ILE A 260 -14.17 -9.56 -8.32
CA ILE A 260 -12.79 -9.84 -8.70
C ILE A 260 -12.03 -10.20 -7.44
N VAL A 261 -11.41 -11.38 -7.41
CA VAL A 261 -10.63 -11.84 -6.26
C VAL A 261 -9.18 -11.43 -6.50
N SER A 262 -8.61 -10.70 -5.54
CA SER A 262 -7.17 -10.44 -5.58
C SER A 262 -6.41 -11.73 -5.25
N SER A 263 -5.39 -12.01 -6.04
CA SER A 263 -4.41 -13.07 -5.77
C SER A 263 -3.05 -12.43 -5.62
N ASN A 264 -2.26 -12.87 -4.65
CA ASN A 264 -0.87 -12.42 -4.51
C ASN A 264 -0.69 -10.90 -4.40
N GLY A 265 -1.63 -10.20 -3.76
CA GLY A 265 -1.60 -8.74 -3.63
C GLY A 265 -1.79 -7.99 -4.94
N ILE A 266 -2.36 -8.64 -5.95
CA ILE A 266 -2.59 -8.11 -7.29
C ILE A 266 -4.02 -8.45 -7.75
N ILE A 267 -4.58 -7.59 -8.59
CA ILE A 267 -5.75 -7.88 -9.43
C ILE A 267 -5.31 -7.75 -10.89
N GLU A 268 -5.41 -8.85 -11.62
CA GLU A 268 -5.27 -8.86 -13.08
C GLU A 268 -6.64 -8.57 -13.68
N ALA A 269 -6.78 -7.43 -14.34
CA ALA A 269 -8.04 -6.98 -14.93
C ALA A 269 -7.89 -6.85 -16.46
N ASP A 270 -8.74 -7.55 -17.20
CA ASP A 270 -8.74 -7.51 -18.66
C ASP A 270 -9.67 -6.42 -19.20
N ASN A 271 -9.44 -5.98 -20.44
CA ASN A 271 -10.29 -5.06 -21.19
C ASN A 271 -10.46 -3.66 -20.56
N LEU A 272 -9.46 -3.16 -19.84
CA LEU A 272 -9.45 -1.76 -19.37
C LEU A 272 -8.88 -0.86 -20.47
N LYS A 273 -9.44 0.34 -20.61
CA LYS A 273 -9.04 1.32 -21.63
C LYS A 273 -8.03 2.31 -21.05
N PRO A 274 -6.86 2.51 -21.69
CA PRO A 274 -5.92 3.57 -21.32
C PRO A 274 -6.60 4.94 -21.23
N GLY A 275 -6.27 5.69 -20.19
CA GLY A 275 -6.81 7.02 -19.91
C GLY A 275 -8.28 7.06 -19.43
N GLN A 276 -9.02 5.94 -19.45
CA GLN A 276 -10.34 5.86 -18.81
C GLN A 276 -10.19 5.94 -17.28
N LEU A 277 -11.05 6.73 -16.63
CA LEU A 277 -11.13 6.75 -15.17
C LEU A 277 -11.86 5.52 -14.65
N TYR A 278 -11.19 4.83 -13.74
CA TYR A 278 -11.66 3.69 -13.00
C TYR A 278 -11.66 3.96 -11.50
N TRP A 279 -12.51 3.26 -10.76
CA TRP A 279 -12.53 3.24 -9.31
C TRP A 279 -12.59 1.80 -8.83
N LEU A 280 -11.57 1.39 -8.08
CA LEU A 280 -11.50 0.07 -7.46
C LEU A 280 -12.12 0.13 -6.06
N ARG A 281 -13.23 -0.59 -5.89
CA ARG A 281 -13.97 -0.66 -4.63
C ARG A 281 -13.80 -2.02 -3.97
N LEU A 282 -13.36 -2.02 -2.71
CA LEU A 282 -13.37 -3.23 -1.86
C LEU A 282 -14.80 -3.50 -1.37
N LYS A 283 -15.28 -4.74 -1.49
CA LYS A 283 -16.57 -5.15 -0.92
C LYS A 283 -16.43 -5.40 0.58
N GLY A 284 -17.33 -4.85 1.38
CA GLY A 284 -17.36 -5.02 2.83
C GLY A 284 -16.77 -3.81 3.56
N GLU A 285 -15.43 -3.75 3.66
CA GLU A 285 -14.71 -2.80 4.51
C GLU A 285 -13.61 -2.03 3.77
N GLY A 286 -13.14 -0.92 4.34
CA GLY A 286 -12.09 -0.06 3.79
C GLY A 286 -12.64 1.27 3.28
N LYS A 287 -12.04 2.38 3.75
CA LYS A 287 -12.58 3.74 3.54
C LYS A 287 -11.79 4.59 2.55
N GLU A 288 -10.52 4.25 2.30
CA GLU A 288 -9.65 5.05 1.43
C GLU A 288 -9.54 4.41 0.03
N GLU A 289 -10.20 5.05 -0.93
CA GLU A 289 -10.20 4.64 -2.33
C GLU A 289 -10.19 5.91 -3.18
N LEU A 290 -9.43 5.91 -4.27
CA LEU A 290 -9.39 7.02 -5.21
C LEU A 290 -9.54 6.53 -6.66
N PRO A 291 -10.12 7.36 -7.53
CA PRO A 291 -10.06 7.15 -8.96
C PRO A 291 -8.63 7.02 -9.46
N PHE A 292 -8.43 6.12 -10.42
CA PHE A 292 -7.18 5.88 -11.13
C PHE A 292 -7.47 5.76 -12.63
N PHE A 293 -6.44 5.86 -13.45
CA PHE A 293 -6.47 5.44 -14.85
C PHE A 293 -5.32 4.47 -15.10
N ILE A 294 -5.32 3.85 -16.28
CA ILE A 294 -4.18 3.04 -16.72
C ILE A 294 -3.51 3.69 -17.94
N ASP A 295 -2.21 3.44 -18.12
CA ASP A 295 -1.52 3.77 -19.37
C ASP A 295 -1.63 2.64 -20.41
N ASP A 296 -1.05 2.85 -21.59
CA ASP A 296 -1.07 1.87 -22.69
C ASP A 296 -0.39 0.54 -22.34
N LYS A 297 0.44 0.52 -21.29
CA LYS A 297 1.10 -0.68 -20.77
C LYS A 297 0.29 -1.39 -19.69
N GLY A 298 -0.90 -0.87 -19.33
CA GLY A 298 -1.72 -1.42 -18.27
C GLY A 298 -1.27 -1.04 -16.86
N THR A 299 -0.40 -0.04 -16.72
CA THR A 299 0.11 0.42 -15.41
C THR A 299 -0.90 1.35 -14.76
N GLN A 300 -1.19 1.13 -13.47
CA GLN A 300 -2.09 1.98 -12.69
C GLN A 300 -1.46 3.33 -12.32
N HIS A 301 -2.20 4.42 -12.56
CA HIS A 301 -1.81 5.80 -12.22
C HIS A 301 -2.93 6.53 -11.47
N PHE A 302 -2.57 7.35 -10.46
CA PHE A 302 -3.53 8.13 -9.67
C PHE A 302 -3.39 9.63 -9.97
N PRO A 303 -4.44 10.30 -10.51
CA PRO A 303 -4.42 11.75 -10.76
C PRO A 303 -4.13 12.59 -9.51
N HIS A 304 -4.47 12.07 -8.33
CA HIS A 304 -4.35 12.74 -7.04
C HIS A 304 -2.93 12.68 -6.44
N LEU A 305 -2.01 11.91 -7.05
CA LEU A 305 -0.68 11.70 -6.48
C LEU A 305 0.13 13.00 -6.31
N PRO A 306 0.18 13.93 -7.29
CA PRO A 306 0.89 15.20 -7.13
C PRO A 306 0.38 16.02 -5.95
N PHE A 307 -0.95 16.09 -5.75
CA PHE A 307 -1.55 16.75 -4.59
C PHE A 307 -1.10 16.11 -3.28
N LEU A 308 -1.09 14.78 -3.21
CA LEU A 308 -0.67 14.06 -2.01
C LEU A 308 0.82 14.25 -1.70
N GLU A 309 1.67 14.40 -2.72
CA GLU A 309 3.10 14.67 -2.56
C GLU A 309 3.35 16.07 -2.01
N LYS A 310 2.71 17.11 -2.60
CA LYS A 310 2.79 18.50 -2.11
C LYS A 310 2.31 18.64 -0.67
N ASN A 311 1.26 17.90 -0.30
CA ASN A 311 0.62 17.99 1.02
C ASN A 311 1.08 16.92 2.02
N SER A 312 2.10 16.12 1.67
CA SER A 312 2.56 14.98 2.49
C SER A 312 3.11 15.37 3.87
N PHE A 313 3.47 16.64 4.07
CA PHE A 313 3.95 17.19 5.34
C PHE A 313 2.85 17.68 6.27
N LEU A 314 1.61 17.80 5.78
CA LEU A 314 0.46 18.14 6.62
C LEU A 314 0.07 16.88 7.39
N LYS A 315 0.69 16.69 8.56
CA LYS A 315 0.27 15.71 9.55
C LYS A 315 -1.23 15.90 9.82
N ARG A 316 -2.04 14.93 9.45
CA ARG A 316 -3.34 14.69 10.08
C ARG A 316 -3.14 13.66 11.17
#